data_AF-A0A1G3RMP5-F1
#
_entry.id   AF-A0A1G3RMP5-F1
#
_cell.length_a   1.000
_cell.length_b   1.000
_cell.length_c   1.000
_cell.angle_alpha   90.00
_cell.angle_beta   90.00
_cell.angle_gamma   90.00
#
_symmetry.space_group_name_H-M   'P 1'
#
loop_
_entity.id
_entity.type
_entity.pdbx_description
1 polymer ?
#
loop_
_entity_poly.entity_id
_entity_poly.type
_entity_poly.pdbx_seq_one_letter_code
_entity_poly.pdbx_strand_id
1 'polypeptide(L)'
;MLHEPVIETGTDPSFIWKRRLGVIMFFIYAAIYTGFTAINVISPKLMETIIFAGLNLAVVFGFGLIILALVMALVYNMACTNRERLLADGGRP
;
A
#
# COMPACT_ATOMS: atom_id res chain seq x y z
N MET A 1 -24.76 -14.73 28.70
CA MET A 1 -23.86 -14.08 27.72
C MET A 1 -24.30 -14.54 26.35
N LEU A 2 -25.18 -13.77 25.71
CA LEU A 2 -25.70 -14.04 24.36
C LEU A 2 -24.59 -13.70 23.38
N HIS A 3 -23.74 -14.68 23.06
CA HIS A 3 -22.93 -14.62 21.85
C HIS A 3 -23.89 -14.87 20.68
N GLU A 4 -24.23 -13.79 19.97
CA GLU A 4 -24.90 -13.87 18.69
C GLU A 4 -24.02 -14.74 17.77
N PRO A 5 -24.57 -15.78 17.11
CA PRO A 5 -23.78 -16.60 16.20
C PRO A 5 -23.25 -15.68 15.10
N VAL A 6 -21.93 -15.64 14.94
CA VAL A 6 -21.27 -14.96 13.83
C VAL A 6 -21.94 -15.45 12.56
N ILE A 7 -22.70 -14.57 11.92
CA ILE A 7 -23.26 -14.83 10.61
C ILE A 7 -22.04 -15.11 9.73
N GLU A 8 -21.91 -16.34 9.23
CA GLU A 8 -20.95 -16.64 8.19
C GLU A 8 -21.37 -15.84 6.96
N THR A 9 -20.84 -14.63 6.85
CA THR A 9 -20.95 -13.79 5.66
C THR A 9 -20.39 -14.62 4.52
N GLY A 10 -21.29 -15.17 3.70
CA GLY A 10 -20.96 -15.98 2.53
C GLY A 10 -19.91 -15.27 1.67
N THR A 11 -19.01 -16.07 1.07
CA THR A 11 -17.80 -15.62 0.36
C THR A 11 -18.03 -14.35 -0.44
N ASP A 12 -17.51 -13.21 0.05
CA ASP A 12 -17.57 -11.94 -0.67
C ASP A 12 -16.86 -12.12 -2.02
N PRO A 13 -17.56 -12.05 -3.17
CA PRO A 13 -16.97 -12.28 -4.49
C PRO A 13 -15.84 -11.26 -4.79
N SER A 14 -15.80 -10.13 -4.08
CA SER A 14 -14.74 -9.13 -4.20
C SER A 14 -13.46 -9.48 -3.44
N PHE A 15 -13.48 -10.44 -2.51
CA PHE A 15 -12.34 -10.78 -1.64
C PHE A 15 -11.10 -11.27 -2.42
N ILE A 16 -11.30 -12.10 -3.45
CA ILE A 16 -10.19 -12.60 -4.28
C ILE A 16 -9.54 -11.46 -5.06
N TRP A 17 -10.34 -10.51 -5.56
CA TRP A 17 -9.85 -9.35 -6.30
C TRP A 17 -9.04 -8.41 -5.40
N LYS A 18 -9.60 -8.04 -4.24
CA LYS A 18 -8.92 -7.20 -3.23
C LYS A 18 -7.58 -7.80 -2.82
N ARG A 19 -7.54 -9.11 -2.53
CA ARG A 19 -6.28 -9.81 -2.19
C ARG A 19 -5.24 -9.74 -3.31
N ARG A 20 -5.61 -10.00 -4.57
CA ARG A 20 -4.68 -9.91 -5.71
C ARG A 20 -4.11 -8.50 -5.86
N LEU A 21 -4.96 -7.48 -5.76
CA LEU A 21 -4.52 -6.09 -5.87
C LEU A 21 -3.53 -5.73 -4.75
N GLY A 22 -3.83 -6.13 -3.51
CA GLY A 22 -2.95 -5.89 -2.36
C GLY A 22 -1.58 -6.56 -2.51
N VAL A 23 -1.55 -7.80 -3.01
CA VAL A 23 -0.29 -8.52 -3.27
C VAL A 23 0.56 -7.83 -4.34
N ILE A 24 -0.06 -7.36 -5.43
CA ILE A 24 0.66 -6.63 -6.48
C ILE A 24 1.27 -5.35 -5.92
N MET A 25 0.49 -4.57 -5.16
CA MET A 25 0.96 -3.31 -4.55
C MET A 25 2.05 -3.56 -3.52
N PHE A 26 1.97 -4.66 -2.76
CA PHE A 26 3.03 -5.08 -1.85
C PHE A 26 4.35 -5.33 -2.59
N PHE A 27 4.34 -6.08 -3.69
CA PHE A 27 5.57 -6.34 -4.45
C PHE A 27 6.14 -5.07 -5.09
N ILE A 28 5.29 -4.16 -5.56
CA ILE A 28 5.72 -2.85 -6.07
C ILE A 28 6.44 -2.07 -4.97
N TYR A 29 5.82 -1.94 -3.78
CA TYR A 29 6.43 -1.26 -2.65
C TYR A 29 7.74 -1.94 -2.21
N ALA A 30 7.73 -3.27 -2.12
CA ALA A 30 8.90 -4.05 -1.73
C ALA A 30 10.07 -3.83 -2.69
N ALA A 31 9.84 -3.83 -4.00
CA ALA A 31 10.89 -3.57 -4.99
C ALA A 31 11.52 -2.17 -4.83
N ILE A 32 10.68 -1.15 -4.61
CA ILE A 32 11.14 0.23 -4.39
C ILE A 32 11.94 0.32 -3.08
N TYR A 33 11.41 -0.26 -2.00
CA TYR A 33 12.07 -0.29 -0.70
C TYR A 33 13.41 -1.01 -0.75
N THR A 34 13.47 -2.18 -1.39
CA THR A 34 14.72 -2.92 -1.60
C THR A 34 15.73 -2.10 -2.39
N GLY A 35 15.30 -1.38 -3.43
CA GLY A 35 16.18 -0.46 -4.17
C GLY A 35 16.76 0.63 -3.27
N PHE A 36 15.93 1.26 -2.45
CA PHE A 36 16.39 2.25 -1.47
C PHE A 36 17.38 1.63 -0.46
N THR A 37 17.06 0.49 0.14
CA THR A 37 17.93 -0.18 1.09
C THR A 37 19.25 -0.62 0.45
N ALA A 38 19.24 -1.12 -0.78
CA ALA A 38 20.44 -1.50 -1.51
C ALA A 38 21.39 -0.30 -1.72
N ILE A 39 20.86 0.87 -2.09
CA ILE A 39 21.65 2.10 -2.24
C ILE A 39 22.28 2.51 -0.90
N ASN A 40 21.53 2.42 0.20
CA ASN A 40 22.04 2.72 1.54
C ASN A 40 23.19 1.80 1.95
N VAL A 41 23.16 0.53 1.54
CA VAL A 41 24.22 -0.45 1.86
C VAL A 41 25.45 -0.26 0.98
N ILE A 42 25.26 -0.03 -0.33
CA ILE A 42 26.36 0.03 -1.31
C ILE A 42 27.10 1.37 -1.25
N SER A 43 26.40 2.47 -0.94
CA SER A 43 26.98 3.81 -1.02
C SER A 43 26.48 4.75 0.09
N PRO A 44 26.87 4.48 1.35
CA PRO A 44 26.47 5.32 2.49
C PRO A 44 26.95 6.78 2.37
N LYS A 45 28.11 7.02 1.72
CA LYS A 45 28.61 8.39 1.47
C LYS A 45 27.68 9.23 0.60
N LEU A 46 27.02 8.64 -0.39
CA LEU A 46 26.02 9.33 -1.20
C LEU A 46 24.80 9.69 -0.35
N MET A 47 24.39 8.77 0.52
CA MET A 47 23.24 8.94 1.43
C MET A 47 23.44 10.01 2.51
N GLU A 48 24.69 10.27 2.91
CA GLU A 48 25.05 11.31 3.87
C GLU A 48 25.05 12.73 3.26
N THR A 49 25.03 12.83 1.93
CA THR A 49 25.04 14.14 1.24
C THR A 49 23.83 14.96 1.66
N ILE A 50 24.06 16.19 2.11
CA ILE A 50 23.02 17.16 2.47
C ILE A 50 22.42 17.73 1.18
N ILE A 51 21.10 17.61 1.02
CA ILE A 51 20.43 17.96 -0.24
C ILE A 51 19.33 18.99 -0.04
N PHE A 52 18.61 18.93 1.08
CA PHE A 52 17.47 19.82 1.27
C PHE A 52 17.32 20.25 2.73
N ALA A 53 17.30 21.57 2.98
CA ALA A 53 17.06 22.14 4.30
C ALA A 53 17.95 21.57 5.44
N GLY A 54 19.20 21.19 5.12
CA GLY A 54 20.11 20.54 6.08
C GLY A 54 19.88 19.04 6.27
N LEU A 55 18.90 18.45 5.57
CA LEU A 55 18.64 17.01 5.58
C LEU A 55 19.49 16.29 4.55
N ASN A 56 19.97 15.11 4.95
CA ASN A 56 20.69 14.22 4.06
C ASN A 56 19.74 13.49 3.08
N LEU A 57 20.33 12.97 2.00
CA LEU A 57 19.63 12.22 0.96
C LEU A 57 18.80 11.06 1.54
N ALA A 58 19.34 10.37 2.54
CA ALA A 58 18.67 9.24 3.19
C ALA A 58 17.34 9.63 3.82
N VAL A 59 17.32 10.74 4.55
CA VAL A 59 16.10 11.21 5.22
C VAL A 59 15.07 11.65 4.19
N VAL A 60 15.47 12.38 3.15
CA VAL A 60 14.56 12.83 2.08
C VAL A 60 13.94 11.64 1.35
N PHE A 61 14.73 10.63 0.98
CA PHE A 61 14.21 9.41 0.36
C PHE A 61 13.32 8.61 1.31
N GLY A 62 13.68 8.53 2.60
CA GLY A 62 12.86 7.88 3.62
C GLY A 62 11.48 8.51 3.75
N PHE A 63 11.39 9.84 3.80
CA PHE A 63 10.11 10.56 3.76
C PHE A 63 9.35 10.32 2.44
N GLY A 64 10.07 10.26 1.32
CA GLY A 64 9.48 9.90 0.03
C GLY A 64 8.81 8.52 0.04
N LEU A 65 9.43 7.52 0.66
CA LEU A 65 8.85 6.18 0.81
C LEU A 65 7.58 6.18 1.66
N ILE A 66 7.54 6.98 2.74
CA ILE A 66 6.35 7.12 3.58
C ILE A 66 5.20 7.72 2.77
N ILE A 67 5.45 8.80 2.04
CA ILE A 67 4.44 9.44 1.18
C ILE A 67 3.94 8.45 0.13
N LEU A 68 4.85 7.71 -0.51
CA LEU A 68 4.52 6.70 -1.50
C LEU A 68 3.66 5.57 -0.92
N ALA A 69 3.95 5.12 0.30
CA ALA A 69 3.13 4.13 1.01
C ALA A 69 1.70 4.65 1.29
N LEU A 70 1.57 5.91 1.73
CA LEU A 70 0.28 6.54 1.95
C LEU A 70 -0.53 6.68 0.66
N VAL A 71 0.10 7.11 -0.43
CA VAL A 71 -0.55 7.19 -1.75
C VAL A 71 -1.05 5.82 -2.18
N MET A 72 -0.24 4.77 -2.04
CA MET A 72 -0.68 3.41 -2.33
C MET A 72 -1.85 2.96 -1.45
N ALA A 73 -1.84 3.26 -0.16
CA ALA A 73 -2.95 2.93 0.72
C ALA A 73 -4.26 3.60 0.26
N LEU A 74 -4.20 4.87 -0.13
CA LEU A 74 -5.35 5.60 -0.67
C LEU A 74 -5.84 5.00 -1.99
N VAL A 75 -4.93 4.71 -2.93
CA VAL A 75 -5.26 4.09 -4.22
C VAL A 75 -5.91 2.71 -4.01
N TYR A 76 -5.36 1.89 -3.10
CA TYR A 76 -5.93 0.60 -2.76
C TYR A 76 -7.36 0.74 -2.21
N ASN A 77 -7.55 1.67 -1.27
CA ASN A 77 -8.85 1.92 -0.66
C ASN A 77 -9.89 2.38 -1.70
N MET A 78 -9.51 3.33 -2.56
CA MET A 78 -10.36 3.81 -3.66
C MET A 78 -10.72 2.69 -4.64
N ALA A 79 -9.75 1.86 -5.02
CA ALA A 79 -9.97 0.74 -5.94
C ALA A 79 -10.93 -0.31 -5.34
N CYS A 80 -10.77 -0.64 -4.06
CA CYS A 80 -11.67 -1.55 -3.35
C CYS A 80 -13.09 -0.97 -3.26
N THR A 81 -13.21 0.29 -2.85
CA THR A 81 -14.50 0.99 -2.69
C THR A 81 -15.25 1.08 -4.03
N ASN A 82 -14.55 1.39 -5.12
CA ASN A 82 -15.16 1.44 -6.44
C ASN A 82 -15.66 0.07 -6.89
N ARG A 83 -14.89 -1.01 -6.61
CA ARG A 83 -15.30 -2.36 -6.97
C ARG A 83 -16.52 -2.84 -6.18
N GLU A 84 -16.60 -2.48 -4.90
CA GLU A 84 -17.78 -2.74 -4.06
C GLU A 84 -19.02 -2.01 -4.59
N ARG A 85 -18.90 -0.72 -4.94
CA ARG A 85 -20.00 0.07 -5.54
C ARG A 85 -20.51 -0.52 -6.85
N LEU A 86 -19.60 -0.92 -7.75
CA LEU A 86 -19.97 -1.55 -9.02
C LEU A 86 -20.75 -2.86 -8.81
N LEU A 87 -20.36 -3.66 -7.81
CA LEU A 87 -21.07 -4.90 -7.46
C LEU A 87 -22.43 -4.62 -6.80
N ALA A 88 -22.56 -3.53 -6.05
CA ALA A 88 -23.83 -3.11 -5.44
C ALA A 88 -24.83 -2.54 -6.47
N ASP A 89 -24.36 -1.75 -7.44
CA ASP A 89 -25.22 -1.16 -8.48
C ASP A 89 -25.63 -2.18 -9.55
N GLY A 90 -24.82 -3.20 -9.82
CA GLY A 90 -25.17 -4.32 -10.73
C GLY A 90 -26.19 -5.32 -10.16
N GLY A 91 -26.65 -5.13 -8.92
CA GLY A 91 -27.61 -5.99 -8.22
C GLY A 91 -28.98 -5.35 -7.94
N ARG A 92 -29.30 -4.21 -8.54
CA ARG A 92 -30.64 -3.60 -8.43
C ARG A 92 -31.59 -4.19 -9.50
N PRO A 93 -32.76 -4.76 -9.15
CA PRO A 93 -33.87 -4.88 -10.08
C PRO A 93 -34.40 -3.49 -10.50
#